data_AF-A0A970G108-F1
#
_entry.id   AF-A0A970G108-F1
#
_cell.length_a   1.000
_cell.length_b   1.000
_cell.length_c   1.000
_cell.angle_alpha   90.00
_cell.angle_beta   90.00
_cell.angle_gamma   90.00
#
_symmetry.space_group_name_H-M   'P 1'
#
loop_
_entity.id
_entity.type
_entity.pdbx_description
1 polymer ?
#
loop_
_entity_poly.entity_id
_entity_poly.type
_entity_poly.pdbx_seq_one_letter_code
_entity_poly.pdbx_strand_id
1 'polypeptide(L)' 'MNDRSIYEDIALRTDGDIYLGVVGPVRTGKSTFIKRFMETLVLPNIENVYMRERARDELPQSGSGRTIMT' A
#
# COMPACT_ATOMS: atom_id res chain seq x y z
N MET A 1 -24.79 12.04 6.46
CA MET A 1 -23.64 12.08 7.40
C MET A 1 -23.38 10.65 7.84
N ASN A 2 -22.47 9.90 7.19
CA ASN A 2 -22.08 8.59 7.73
C ASN A 2 -20.70 8.07 7.25
N ASP A 3 -20.10 8.62 6.19
CA ASP A 3 -18.85 8.06 5.64
C ASP A 3 -17.59 8.37 6.48
N ARG A 4 -17.62 9.43 7.31
CA ARG A 4 -16.49 9.77 8.20
C ARG A 4 -16.37 8.85 9.41
N SER A 5 -17.44 8.18 9.82
CA SER A 5 -17.40 7.35 11.03
C SER A 5 -16.53 6.11 10.83
N ILE A 6 -16.43 5.60 9.60
CA ILE A 6 -15.68 4.36 9.33
C ILE A 6 -14.19 4.56 9.60
N TYR A 7 -13.61 5.69 9.16
CA TYR A 7 -12.19 5.97 9.39
C TYR A 7 -11.90 6.30 10.86
N GLU A 8 -12.79 7.02 11.55
CA GLU A 8 -12.69 7.26 12.98
C GLU A 8 -12.82 5.96 13.80
N ASP A 9 -13.77 5.10 13.44
CA ASP A 9 -13.98 3.80 14.10
C ASP A 9 -12.81 2.85 13.87
N ILE A 10 -12.21 2.85 12.68
CA ILE A 10 -11.00 2.07 12.40
C ILE A 10 -9.85 2.61 13.24
N ALA A 11 -9.59 3.93 13.21
CA ALA A 11 -8.51 4.54 13.98
C ALA A 11 -8.64 4.26 15.50
N LEU A 12 -9.85 4.32 16.05
CA LEU A 12 -10.13 4.01 17.46
C LEU A 12 -9.90 2.54 17.82
N ARG A 13 -10.12 1.61 16.88
CA ARG A 13 -10.00 0.16 17.12
C ARG A 13 -8.62 -0.38 16.83
N THR A 14 -7.87 0.28 15.96
CA THR A 14 -6.57 -0.19 15.47
C THR A 14 -5.41 0.69 15.94
N ASP A 15 -5.67 1.63 16.84
CA ASP A 15 -4.69 2.61 17.33
C ASP A 15 -4.05 3.43 16.19
N GLY A 16 -4.84 3.68 15.14
CA GLY A 16 -4.39 4.38 13.93
C GLY A 16 -3.70 3.51 12.87
N ASP A 17 -3.40 2.24 13.16
CA ASP A 17 -2.70 1.37 12.22
C ASP A 17 -3.66 0.58 11.32
N ILE A 18 -3.47 0.63 10.01
CA ILE A 18 -4.32 -0.10 9.05
C ILE A 18 -3.44 -1.03 8.22
N TYR A 19 -3.70 -2.34 8.31
CA TYR A 19 -3.03 -3.35 7.52
C TYR A 19 -3.87 -3.75 6.31
N LEU A 20 -3.31 -3.65 5.11
CA LEU A 20 -3.94 -4.09 3.86
C LEU A 20 -3.25 -5.35 3.33
N GLY A 21 -3.98 -6.46 3.23
CA GLY A 21 -3.48 -7.72 2.69
C GLY A 21 -3.94 -7.99 1.26
N VAL A 22 -3.00 -8.24 0.34
CA VAL A 22 -3.30 -8.65 -1.04
C VAL A 22 -2.96 -10.13 -1.22
N VAL A 23 -3.98 -10.98 -1.36
CA VAL A 23 -3.83 -12.45 -1.47
C VAL A 23 -4.20 -12.92 -2.88
N GLY A 24 -3.48 -13.91 -3.39
CA GLY A 24 -3.80 -14.55 -4.66
C GLY A 24 -2.70 -15.47 -5.18
N PRO A 25 -3.00 -16.30 -6.20
CA PRO A 25 -2.08 -17.29 -6.76
C PRO A 25 -0.73 -16.73 -7.23
N VAL A 26 0.26 -17.60 -7.44
CA VAL A 26 1.59 -17.19 -7.92
C VAL A 26 1.47 -16.48 -9.28
N ARG A 27 2.28 -15.42 -9.49
CA ARG A 27 2.37 -14.67 -10.76
C ARG A 27 1.08 -13.93 -11.19
N THR A 28 0.11 -13.72 -10.31
CA THR A 28 -1.07 -12.88 -10.61
C THR A 28 -0.81 -11.38 -10.56
N GLY A 29 0.46 -10.95 -10.45
CA GLY A 29 0.81 -9.53 -10.45
C GLY A 29 0.53 -8.79 -9.14
N LYS A 30 0.40 -9.49 -8.01
CA LYS A 30 0.15 -8.87 -6.68
C LYS A 30 1.13 -7.74 -6.35
N SER A 31 2.44 -7.97 -6.50
CA SER A 31 3.45 -6.94 -6.27
C SER A 31 3.34 -5.78 -7.26
N THR A 32 2.94 -6.06 -8.51
CA THR A 32 2.68 -5.03 -9.53
C THR A 32 1.47 -4.17 -9.16
N PHE A 33 0.40 -4.78 -8.63
CA PHE A 33 -0.77 -4.06 -8.15
C PHE A 33 -0.42 -3.15 -6.97
N ILE A 34 0.27 -3.67 -5.95
CA ILE A 34 0.67 -2.89 -4.76
C ILE A 34 1.52 -1.70 -5.19
N LYS A 35 2.52 -1.92 -6.06
CA LYS A 35 3.37 -0.85 -6.56
C LYS A 35 2.57 0.23 -7.30
N ARG A 36 1.70 -0.17 -8.25
CA ARG A 36 0.87 0.80 -9.00
C ARG A 36 -0.09 1.56 -8.09
N PHE A 37 -0.76 0.87 -7.17
CA PHE A 37 -1.67 1.47 -6.20
C PHE A 37 -0.95 2.53 -5.36
N MET A 38 0.23 2.20 -4.85
CA MET A 38 1.01 3.13 -4.05
C MET A 38 1.48 4.33 -4.88
N GLU A 39 2.00 4.10 -6.10
CA GLU A 39 2.49 5.17 -6.98
C GLU A 39 1.39 6.13 -7.45
N THR A 40 0.19 5.64 -7.75
CA THR A 40 -0.88 6.45 -8.36
C THR A 40 -1.86 7.03 -7.36
N LEU A 41 -2.15 6.32 -6.27
CA LEU A 41 -3.20 6.71 -5.33
C LEU A 41 -2.67 7.12 -3.97
N VAL A 42 -1.53 6.58 -3.51
CA VAL A 42 -1.05 6.85 -2.14
C VAL A 42 0.00 7.96 -2.12
N LEU A 43 1.13 7.77 -2.82
CA LEU A 43 2.26 8.71 -2.79
C LEU A 43 1.88 10.17 -3.14
N PRO A 44 1.02 10.45 -4.14
CA PRO A 44 0.63 11.82 -4.46
C PRO A 44 -0.15 12.51 -3.33
N ASN A 45 -0.86 11.73 -2.51
CA ASN A 45 -1.69 12.23 -1.41
C ASN A 45 -0.94 12.35 -0.08
N ILE A 46 0.34 11.94 -0.01
CA ILE A 46 1.19 12.16 1.18
C ILE A 46 1.76 13.58 1.12
N GLU A 47 1.34 14.47 2.02
CA GLU A 47 1.81 15.86 2.07
C GLU A 47 3.29 15.98 2.51
N ASN A 48 3.71 15.12 3.43
CA ASN A 48 5.07 15.14 3.97
C ASN A 48 6.06 14.45 3.01
N VAL A 49 7.01 15.22 2.48
CA VAL A 49 8.02 14.74 1.52
C VAL A 49 8.90 13.61 2.08
N TYR A 50 9.28 13.68 3.36
CA TYR A 50 10.08 12.64 4.01
C TYR A 50 9.31 11.32 4.14
N MET A 51 8.03 11.41 4.53
CA MET A 51 7.15 10.24 4.60
C MET A 51 6.91 9.64 3.22
N ARG A 52 6.81 10.47 2.19
CA ARG A 52 6.66 10.03 0.79
C ARG A 52 7.89 9.29 0.27
N GLU A 53 9.09 9.80 0.55
CA GLU A 53 10.34 9.12 0.15
C GLU A 53 10.51 7.79 0.87
N ARG A 54 10.27 7.76 2.18
CA ARG A 54 10.29 6.51 2.96
C ARG A 54 9.29 5.49 2.44
N ALA A 55 8.05 5.92 2.18
CA ALA A 55 7.02 5.05 1.64
C ALA A 55 7.37 4.50 0.25
N ARG A 56 8.13 5.27 -0.56
CA ARG A 56 8.64 4.83 -1.87
C ARG A 56 9.75 3.78 -1.72
N ASP A 57 10.65 3.97 -0.77
CA ASP A 57 11.74 3.03 -0.51
C ASP A 57 11.24 1.69 0.05
N GLU A 58 10.16 1.70 0.82
CA GLU A 58 9.50 0.52 1.36
C GLU A 58 8.64 -0.24 0.32
N LEU A 59 8.45 0.30 -0.89
CA LEU A 59 7.66 -0.39 -1.92
C LEU A 59 8.32 -1.70 -2.36
N PRO A 60 7.50 -2.73 -2.66
CA PRO A 60 8.02 -3.98 -3.17
C PRO A 60 8.78 -3.73 -4.47
N GLN A 61 10.07 -4.08 -4.48
CA GLN A 61 10.87 -4.10 -5.70
C GLN A 61 10.28 -5.16 -6.63
N SER A 62 9.47 -4.70 -7.58
CA SER A 62 8.87 -5.55 -8.59
C SER A 62 9.99 -6.10 -9.48
N GLY A 63 10.39 -7.36 -9.25
CA GLY A 63 11.33 -8.06 -10.10
C GLY A 63 10.81 -8.08 -11.54
N SER A 64 11.48 -7.37 -12.44
CA SER A 64 11.21 -7.40 -13.89
C SER A 64 11.54 -8.78 -14.52
N GLY A 65 12.13 -9.68 -13.76
CA GLY A 65 12.56 -10.99 -14.24
C GLY A 65 11.44 -12.02 -14.26
N ARG A 66 11.43 -12.85 -15.32
CA ARG A 66 10.74 -14.15 -15.37
C ARG A 66 11.28 -15.17 -14.33
N THR A 67 12.16 -14.73 -13.43
CA THR A 67 12.87 -15.53 -12.44
C THR A 67 12.18 -15.40 -11.10
N ILE A 68 11.84 -16.54 -10.49
CA ILE A 68 11.19 -16.58 -9.18
C ILE A 68 12.19 -16.09 -8.13
N MET A 69 11.88 -14.96 -7.50
CA MET A 69 12.46 -14.54 -6.23
C MET A 69 11.61 -15.20 -5.15
N THR A 70 11.98 -16.41 -4.72
CA THR A 70 11.45 -16.98 -3.47
C THR A 70 12.35 -16.53 -2.34
#